data_AF-A0A8J4UHF2-F1
#
_entry.id   AF-A0A8J4UHF2-F1
#
_cell.length_a   1.000
_cell.length_b   1.000
_cell.length_c   1.000
_cell.angle_alpha   90.00
_cell.angle_beta   90.00
_cell.angle_gamma   90.00
#
_symmetry.space_group_name_H-M   'P 1'
#
loop_
_entity.id
_entity.type
_entity.pdbx_description
1 polymer ?
#
loop_
_entity_poly.entity_id
_entity_poly.type
_entity_poly.pdbx_seq_one_letter_code
_entity_poly.pdbx_strand_id
1 'polypeptide(L)'
;MDLTDLNQLVSLKSLILYNVDLSRQSGLDVIFRNLSNLEYLYMSFCSVPLLEKDLSRDLKSLKVMFFHADDVFSVMENFVEPLKTLRYLILKDALLHCSCDNAWITNWAKYEKNVQVSFHDSALERLQCITVDGTKFLQKFAQENCSFNVDFLLFVSTSLGLVLFMLVVLLHQLAGDYIMHNA
;
A
#
# COMPACT_ATOMS: atom_id res chain seq x y z
N MET A 1 -7.23 27.25 -12.59
CA MET A 1 -5.82 27.67 -12.43
C MET A 1 -4.99 26.41 -12.56
N ASP A 2 -4.03 26.41 -13.46
CA ASP A 2 -3.06 25.32 -13.60
C ASP A 2 -2.04 25.45 -12.45
N LEU A 3 -1.82 24.37 -11.72
CA LEU A 3 -0.92 24.34 -10.57
C LEU A 3 0.45 23.73 -10.89
N THR A 4 0.70 23.32 -12.13
CA THR A 4 1.95 22.68 -12.53
C THR A 4 3.18 23.57 -12.28
N ASP A 5 3.03 24.90 -12.31
CA ASP A 5 4.09 25.86 -11.98
C ASP A 5 4.65 25.73 -10.55
N LEU A 6 3.96 25.03 -9.64
CA LEU A 6 4.49 24.69 -8.32
C LEU A 6 5.83 23.96 -8.42
N ASN A 7 6.05 23.18 -9.48
CA ASN A 7 7.29 22.44 -9.71
C ASN A 7 8.54 23.33 -9.93
N GLN A 8 8.36 24.64 -10.09
CA GLN A 8 9.45 25.61 -10.22
C GLN A 8 9.94 26.12 -8.87
N LEU A 9 9.19 25.89 -7.79
CA LEU A 9 9.48 26.37 -6.44
C LEU A 9 10.50 25.48 -5.71
N VAL A 10 11.68 25.29 -6.29
CA VAL A 10 12.69 24.30 -5.85
C VAL A 10 13.24 24.52 -4.42
N SER A 11 13.13 25.73 -3.88
CA SER A 11 13.54 26.06 -2.50
C SER A 11 12.40 25.98 -1.48
N LEU A 12 11.20 25.59 -1.91
CA LEU A 12 10.02 25.53 -1.06
C LEU A 12 10.20 24.46 0.02
N LYS A 13 9.95 24.85 1.28
CA LYS A 13 10.03 23.96 2.45
C LYS A 13 8.67 23.53 3.00
N SER A 14 7.65 24.36 2.78
CA SER A 14 6.30 24.13 3.29
C SER A 14 5.30 24.47 2.19
N LEU A 15 4.38 23.55 1.93
CA LEU A 15 3.29 23.73 0.98
C LEU A 15 1.98 23.40 1.68
N ILE A 16 1.03 24.34 1.59
CA ILE A 16 -0.31 24.19 2.13
C ILE A 16 -1.28 24.37 0.97
N LEU A 17 -2.08 23.33 0.71
CA LEU A 17 -3.17 23.33 -0.26
C LEU A 17 -4.48 23.12 0.48
N TYR A 18 -5.47 23.94 0.15
CA TYR A 18 -6.78 23.89 0.79
C TYR A 18 -7.86 23.99 -0.28
N ASN A 19 -8.82 23.08 -0.25
CA ASN A 19 -9.96 23.06 -1.16
C ASN A 19 -9.54 23.08 -2.64
N VAL A 20 -8.57 22.22 -3.00
CA VAL A 20 -8.02 22.11 -4.36
C VAL A 20 -8.39 20.76 -4.96
N ASP A 21 -9.08 20.79 -6.08
CA ASP A 21 -9.35 19.60 -6.89
C ASP A 21 -8.14 19.26 -7.76
N LEU A 22 -7.27 18.38 -7.24
CA LEU A 22 -6.07 17.91 -7.93
C LEU A 22 -6.40 16.84 -8.97
N SER A 23 -7.55 16.16 -8.86
CA SER A 23 -8.03 15.15 -9.83
C SER A 23 -8.24 15.73 -11.23
N ARG A 24 -8.54 17.03 -11.33
CA ARG A 24 -8.76 17.75 -12.59
C ARG A 24 -7.51 18.41 -13.16
N GLN A 25 -6.37 18.31 -12.50
CA GLN A 25 -5.12 18.91 -12.99
C GLN A 25 -4.52 18.01 -14.06
N SER A 26 -4.27 18.57 -15.24
CA SER A 26 -3.66 17.84 -16.37
C SER A 26 -2.23 17.37 -16.10
N GLY A 27 -1.56 17.92 -15.08
CA GLY A 27 -0.19 17.57 -14.69
C GLY A 27 -0.10 17.12 -13.23
N LEU A 28 -1.04 16.29 -12.75
CA LEU A 28 -1.02 15.75 -11.39
C LEU A 28 0.29 15.01 -11.07
N ASP A 29 0.86 14.28 -12.04
CA ASP A 29 2.12 13.54 -11.94
C ASP A 29 3.37 14.44 -11.89
N VAL A 30 3.23 15.72 -12.26
CA VAL A 30 4.33 16.69 -12.30
C VAL A 30 4.18 17.83 -11.29
N ILE A 31 3.03 17.96 -10.62
CA ILE A 31 2.72 19.11 -9.75
C ILE A 31 3.70 19.29 -8.59
N PHE A 32 4.21 18.18 -8.04
CA PHE A 32 5.19 18.18 -6.95
C PHE A 32 6.62 17.84 -7.40
N ARG A 33 6.88 17.81 -8.71
CA ARG A 33 8.24 17.57 -9.19
C ARG A 33 9.21 18.67 -8.76
N ASN A 34 10.49 18.29 -8.65
CA ASN A 34 11.59 19.14 -8.20
C ASN A 34 11.46 19.73 -6.78
N LEU A 35 10.38 19.46 -6.03
CA LEU A 35 10.17 19.93 -4.66
C LEU A 35 10.99 19.13 -3.63
N SER A 36 12.27 18.95 -3.90
CA SER A 36 13.20 18.12 -3.12
C SER A 36 13.55 18.67 -1.75
N ASN A 37 13.35 19.97 -1.54
CA ASN A 37 13.54 20.63 -0.24
C ASN A 37 12.25 20.72 0.58
N LEU A 38 11.12 20.20 0.07
CA LEU A 38 9.85 20.27 0.77
C LEU A 38 9.89 19.37 2.00
N GLU A 39 9.67 19.95 3.17
CA GLU A 39 9.70 19.28 4.46
C GLU A 39 8.29 19.04 5.02
N TYR A 40 7.34 19.91 4.67
CA TYR A 40 5.96 19.89 5.15
C TYR A 40 4.97 20.03 3.98
N LEU A 41 4.11 19.03 3.82
CA LEU A 41 3.00 19.05 2.87
C LEU A 41 1.69 18.90 3.62
N TYR A 42 0.84 19.92 3.54
CA TYR A 42 -0.50 19.92 4.10
C TYR A 42 -1.52 20.06 2.98
N MET A 43 -2.39 19.08 2.84
CA MET A 43 -3.48 19.08 1.88
C MET A 43 -4.78 18.83 2.63
N SER A 44 -5.70 19.79 2.61
CA SER A 44 -7.01 19.62 3.25
C SER A 44 -8.14 19.90 2.29
N PHE A 45 -9.16 19.04 2.32
CA PHE A 45 -10.28 19.06 1.38
C PHE A 45 -9.77 19.07 -0.07
N CYS A 46 -8.74 18.24 -0.34
CA CYS A 46 -8.19 18.11 -1.68
C CYS A 46 -8.60 16.76 -2.26
N SER A 47 -9.00 16.74 -3.53
CA SER A 47 -9.35 15.51 -4.24
C SER A 47 -8.14 14.97 -4.99
N VAL A 48 -7.62 13.83 -4.56
CA VAL A 48 -6.50 13.12 -5.21
C VAL A 48 -6.91 11.66 -5.39
N PRO A 49 -7.22 11.20 -6.62
CA PRO A 49 -7.81 9.87 -6.82
C PRO A 49 -6.82 8.74 -6.52
N LEU A 50 -5.53 9.00 -6.74
CA LEU A 50 -4.46 8.01 -6.61
C LEU A 50 -3.20 8.66 -6.03
N LEU A 51 -2.73 8.13 -4.90
CA LEU A 51 -1.41 8.41 -4.35
C LEU A 51 -0.45 7.32 -4.83
N GLU A 52 0.45 7.67 -5.75
CA GLU A 52 1.44 6.76 -6.33
C GLU A 52 2.81 7.42 -6.46
N LYS A 53 3.84 6.61 -6.76
CA LYS A 53 5.24 7.02 -6.81
C LYS A 53 5.52 8.33 -7.55
N ASP A 54 4.83 8.62 -8.66
CA ASP A 54 5.10 9.83 -9.43
C ASP A 54 4.76 11.11 -8.67
N LEU A 55 3.73 11.07 -7.82
CA LEU A 55 3.34 12.19 -6.98
C LEU A 55 4.33 12.46 -5.83
N SER A 56 5.06 11.44 -5.38
CA SER A 56 6.02 11.53 -4.27
C SER A 56 7.49 11.49 -4.69
N ARG A 57 7.78 11.23 -5.98
CA ARG A 57 9.11 10.89 -6.53
C ARG A 57 10.24 11.79 -6.04
N ASP A 58 10.00 13.11 -6.05
CA ASP A 58 11.02 14.10 -5.72
C ASP A 58 10.92 14.64 -4.29
N LEU A 59 9.94 14.22 -3.49
CA LEU A 59 9.68 14.69 -2.12
C LEU A 59 10.65 14.06 -1.09
N LYS A 60 11.95 14.09 -1.39
CA LYS A 60 13.01 13.38 -0.66
C LYS A 60 13.29 13.91 0.74
N SER A 61 12.96 15.18 1.00
CA SER A 61 13.14 15.84 2.31
C SER A 61 11.85 15.92 3.13
N LEU A 62 10.76 15.31 2.64
CA LEU A 62 9.46 15.40 3.28
C LEU A 62 9.49 14.72 4.64
N LYS A 63 9.06 15.44 5.69
CA LYS A 63 9.04 14.95 7.08
C LYS A 63 7.62 14.75 7.57
N VAL A 64 6.70 15.61 7.13
CA VAL A 64 5.30 15.59 7.54
C VAL A 64 4.42 15.68 6.30
N MET A 65 3.50 14.74 6.18
CA MET A 65 2.41 14.80 5.23
C MET A 65 1.09 14.73 5.99
N PHE A 66 0.29 15.78 5.87
CA PHE A 66 -1.10 15.79 6.32
C PHE A 66 -1.99 15.77 5.08
N PHE A 67 -2.89 14.79 5.02
CA PHE A 67 -3.86 14.67 3.95
C PHE A 67 -5.25 14.45 4.55
N HIS A 68 -6.12 15.43 4.35
CA HIS A 68 -7.54 15.35 4.63
C HIS A 68 -8.26 15.29 3.28
N ALA A 69 -8.71 14.08 2.94
CA ALA A 69 -9.30 13.78 1.65
C ALA A 69 -10.72 14.35 1.56
N ASP A 70 -11.07 14.88 0.38
CA ASP A 70 -12.45 15.27 0.07
C ASP A 70 -13.26 14.10 -0.52
N ASP A 71 -12.57 13.24 -1.27
CA ASP A 71 -13.15 12.12 -2.01
C ASP A 71 -12.49 10.78 -1.64
N VAL A 72 -13.10 9.69 -2.10
CA VAL A 72 -12.51 8.35 -2.07
C VAL A 72 -11.23 8.30 -2.91
N PHE A 73 -10.20 7.63 -2.41
CA PHE A 73 -8.92 7.50 -3.11
C PHE A 73 -8.29 6.12 -2.97
N SER A 74 -7.21 5.89 -3.72
CA SER A 74 -6.33 4.73 -3.55
C SER A 74 -4.90 5.17 -3.24
N VAL A 75 -4.13 4.32 -2.57
CA VAL A 75 -2.72 4.55 -2.25
C VAL A 75 -1.93 3.31 -2.66
N MET A 76 -1.01 3.48 -3.60
CA MET A 76 -0.13 2.42 -4.05
C MET A 76 1.06 2.27 -3.10
N GLU A 77 1.56 1.05 -2.91
CA GLU A 77 2.71 0.76 -2.04
C GLU A 77 3.96 1.56 -2.45
N ASN A 78 4.12 1.79 -3.75
CA ASN A 78 5.24 2.55 -4.28
C ASN A 78 5.21 4.06 -3.94
N PHE A 79 4.10 4.58 -3.40
CA PHE A 79 3.96 5.99 -3.00
C PHE A 79 4.94 6.37 -1.89
N VAL A 80 5.15 5.48 -0.92
CA VAL A 80 6.02 5.77 0.24
C VAL A 80 7.50 5.51 -0.05
N GLU A 81 7.84 4.82 -1.14
CA GLU A 81 9.22 4.49 -1.50
C GLU A 81 10.17 5.70 -1.53
N PRO A 82 9.82 6.85 -2.15
CA PRO A 82 10.73 7.98 -2.25
C PRO A 82 10.84 8.79 -0.94
N LEU A 83 9.90 8.62 -0.02
CA LEU A 83 9.71 9.44 1.18
C LEU A 83 10.65 9.03 2.34
N LYS A 84 11.96 8.99 2.08
CA LYS A 84 12.96 8.43 2.99
C LYS A 84 13.12 9.17 4.33
N THR A 85 12.72 10.42 4.40
CA THR A 85 12.82 11.25 5.60
C THR A 85 11.49 11.43 6.34
N LEU A 86 10.43 10.78 5.85
CA LEU A 86 9.09 10.93 6.40
C LEU A 86 9.07 10.45 7.85
N ARG A 87 8.41 11.22 8.71
CA ARG A 87 8.25 10.90 10.13
C ARG A 87 6.77 10.80 10.52
N TYR A 88 5.92 11.60 9.87
CA TYR A 88 4.51 11.68 10.18
C TYR A 88 3.68 11.62 8.89
N LEU A 89 2.82 10.61 8.80
CA LEU A 89 1.75 10.55 7.81
C LEU A 89 0.42 10.64 8.55
N ILE A 90 -0.32 11.72 8.33
CA ILE A 90 -1.60 11.97 8.98
C ILE A 90 -2.67 11.96 7.90
N LEU A 91 -3.56 10.98 7.97
CA LEU A 91 -4.68 10.80 7.07
C LEU A 91 -5.97 11.12 7.84
N LYS A 92 -6.72 12.15 7.44
CA LYS A 92 -7.98 12.54 8.07
C LYS A 92 -9.14 12.24 7.12
N ASP A 93 -10.23 11.71 7.68
CA ASP A 93 -11.44 11.31 6.93
C ASP A 93 -11.10 10.42 5.71
N ALA A 94 -10.12 9.53 5.90
CA ALA A 94 -9.61 8.69 4.83
C ALA A 94 -10.60 7.55 4.50
N LEU A 95 -11.19 7.62 3.31
CA LEU A 95 -12.03 6.57 2.74
C LEU A 95 -11.36 6.01 1.49
N LEU A 96 -10.94 4.74 1.53
CA LEU A 96 -10.22 4.11 0.43
C LEU A 96 -11.13 3.26 -0.45
N HIS A 97 -10.72 2.91 -1.66
CA HIS A 97 -11.36 1.81 -2.38
C HIS A 97 -11.03 0.46 -1.72
N CYS A 98 -12.02 -0.42 -1.53
CA CYS A 98 -11.73 -1.77 -1.07
C CYS A 98 -11.11 -2.59 -2.21
N SER A 99 -9.78 -2.61 -2.26
CA SER A 99 -8.98 -3.38 -3.22
C SER A 99 -7.75 -3.96 -2.53
N CYS A 100 -7.17 -4.99 -3.13
CA CYS A 100 -5.91 -5.56 -2.62
C CYS A 100 -4.72 -4.62 -2.79
N ASP A 101 -4.78 -3.73 -3.77
CA ASP A 101 -3.77 -2.69 -3.97
C ASP A 101 -3.73 -1.65 -2.85
N ASN A 102 -4.81 -1.52 -2.07
CA ASN A 102 -4.87 -0.65 -0.89
C ASN A 102 -4.58 -1.39 0.42
N ALA A 103 -4.61 -2.73 0.43
CA ALA A 103 -4.52 -3.54 1.65
C ALA A 103 -3.19 -3.35 2.41
N TRP A 104 -2.10 -3.12 1.67
CA TRP A 104 -0.75 -2.98 2.22
C TRP A 104 -0.65 -1.86 3.27
N ILE A 105 -1.39 -0.76 3.13
CA ILE A 105 -1.22 0.44 3.97
C ILE A 105 -1.49 0.14 5.44
N THR A 106 -2.39 -0.81 5.73
CA THR A 106 -2.71 -1.23 7.10
C THR A 106 -1.54 -1.97 7.74
N ASN A 107 -0.90 -2.87 6.99
CA ASN A 107 0.28 -3.61 7.44
C ASN A 107 1.51 -2.70 7.54
N TRP A 108 1.72 -1.85 6.54
CA TRP A 108 2.81 -0.89 6.55
C TRP A 108 2.71 0.07 7.73
N ALA A 109 1.54 0.65 8.00
CA ALA A 109 1.32 1.50 9.16
C ALA A 109 1.55 0.79 10.52
N LYS A 110 1.39 -0.54 10.56
CA LYS A 110 1.63 -1.35 11.77
C LYS A 110 3.11 -1.70 11.96
N TYR A 111 3.84 -1.98 10.88
CA TYR A 111 5.19 -2.54 10.94
C TYR A 111 6.31 -1.53 10.65
N GLU A 112 6.02 -0.43 9.96
CA GLU A 112 6.99 0.64 9.75
C GLU A 112 7.20 1.41 11.06
N LYS A 113 8.44 1.38 11.58
CA LYS A 113 8.78 1.98 12.87
C LYS A 113 9.30 3.40 12.75
N ASN A 114 9.75 3.80 11.55
CA ASN A 114 10.34 5.11 11.33
C ASN A 114 9.29 6.18 11.00
N VAL A 115 8.09 5.76 10.60
CA VAL A 115 6.99 6.64 10.23
C VAL A 115 5.82 6.41 11.19
N GLN A 116 5.41 7.46 11.90
CA GLN A 116 4.18 7.46 12.65
C GLN A 116 3.00 7.73 11.71
N VAL A 117 2.19 6.70 11.48
CA VAL A 117 0.95 6.83 10.70
C VAL A 117 -0.22 7.06 11.65
N SER A 118 -0.98 8.13 11.42
CA SER A 118 -2.15 8.49 12.20
C SER A 118 -3.36 8.64 11.29
N PHE A 119 -4.45 7.96 11.65
CA PHE A 119 -5.74 8.14 11.01
C PHE A 119 -6.57 9.01 11.95
N HIS A 120 -6.70 10.31 11.64
CA HIS A 120 -7.50 11.21 12.47
C HIS A 120 -8.96 10.76 12.37
N ASP A 121 -9.64 10.63 13.51
CA ASP A 121 -11.04 10.17 13.66
C ASP A 121 -11.30 8.65 13.52
N SER A 122 -10.27 7.84 13.23
CA SER A 122 -10.41 6.36 13.18
C SER A 122 -9.15 5.67 13.70
N ALA A 123 -9.33 4.57 14.44
CA ALA A 123 -8.18 3.70 14.71
C ALA A 123 -7.72 3.04 13.41
N LEU A 124 -6.45 2.62 13.30
CA LEU A 124 -5.95 1.86 12.14
C LEU A 124 -6.88 0.69 11.77
N GLU A 125 -7.38 -0.02 12.78
CA GLU A 125 -8.31 -1.16 12.66
C GLU A 125 -9.70 -0.76 12.14
N ARG A 126 -10.03 0.54 12.20
CA ARG A 126 -11.29 1.12 11.76
C ARG A 126 -11.17 1.89 10.45
N LEU A 127 -10.03 1.82 9.77
CA LEU A 127 -9.86 2.41 8.44
C LEU A 127 -10.92 1.84 7.49
N GLN A 128 -11.76 2.73 6.97
CA GLN A 128 -12.89 2.36 6.13
C GLN A 128 -12.48 2.30 4.66
N CYS A 129 -13.14 1.43 3.92
CA CYS A 129 -13.06 1.40 2.46
C CYS A 129 -14.46 1.21 1.86
N ILE A 130 -14.63 1.64 0.62
CA ILE A 130 -15.91 1.56 -0.10
C ILE A 130 -15.89 0.48 -1.19
N THR A 131 -17.00 -0.24 -1.29
CA THR A 131 -17.36 -1.15 -2.39
C THR A 131 -18.68 -0.69 -3.02
N VAL A 132 -19.07 -1.32 -4.13
CA VAL A 132 -20.43 -1.18 -4.69
C VAL A 132 -21.53 -1.57 -3.70
N ASP A 133 -21.25 -2.50 -2.78
CA ASP A 133 -22.18 -2.98 -1.76
C ASP A 133 -22.20 -2.09 -0.49
N GLY A 134 -21.45 -0.99 -0.48
CA GLY A 134 -21.33 -0.08 0.66
C GLY A 134 -19.94 -0.09 1.31
N THR A 135 -19.88 0.48 2.52
CA THR A 135 -18.62 0.68 3.27
C THR A 135 -18.26 -0.55 4.10
N LYS A 136 -16.99 -0.94 4.09
CA LYS A 136 -16.42 -2.04 4.87
C LYS A 136 -15.18 -1.54 5.62
N PHE A 137 -14.65 -2.33 6.55
CA PHE A 137 -13.34 -2.08 7.14
C PHE A 137 -12.26 -2.67 6.24
N LEU A 138 -11.25 -1.88 5.89
CA LEU A 138 -10.20 -2.28 4.94
C LEU A 138 -9.43 -3.50 5.42
N GLN A 139 -9.06 -3.54 6.70
CA GLN A 139 -8.33 -4.68 7.27
C GLN A 139 -9.13 -5.98 7.19
N LYS A 140 -10.44 -5.93 7.49
CA LYS A 140 -11.32 -7.09 7.39
C LYS A 140 -11.47 -7.54 5.93
N PHE A 141 -11.70 -6.60 5.02
CA PHE A 141 -11.77 -6.89 3.59
C PHE A 141 -10.49 -7.55 3.08
N ALA A 142 -9.33 -7.02 3.45
CA ALA A 142 -8.03 -7.55 3.04
C ALA A 142 -7.81 -8.99 3.53
N GLN A 143 -8.17 -9.28 4.79
CA GLN A 143 -8.05 -10.62 5.36
C GLN A 143 -8.94 -11.64 4.63
N GLU A 144 -10.15 -11.23 4.22
CA GLU A 144 -11.12 -12.10 3.55
C GLU A 144 -10.82 -12.29 2.05
N ASN A 145 -10.26 -11.28 1.38
CA ASN A 145 -10.20 -11.23 -0.10
C ASN A 145 -8.79 -11.18 -0.68
N CYS A 146 -7.79 -10.70 0.07
CA CYS A 146 -6.45 -10.40 -0.46
C CYS A 146 -5.38 -11.36 0.05
N SER A 147 -5.66 -12.14 1.09
CA SER A 147 -4.79 -13.21 1.55
C SER A 147 -4.83 -14.40 0.59
N PHE A 148 -4.11 -14.29 -0.53
CA PHE A 148 -3.45 -15.47 -1.09
C PHE A 148 -2.36 -15.84 -0.10
N ASN A 149 -2.68 -16.70 0.86
CA ASN A 149 -1.75 -17.14 1.89
C ASN A 149 -0.55 -17.81 1.19
N VAL A 150 0.52 -17.05 0.96
CA VAL A 150 1.81 -17.59 0.49
C VAL A 150 2.23 -18.72 1.43
N ASP A 151 1.97 -18.57 2.73
CA ASP A 151 2.14 -19.61 3.74
C ASP A 151 1.29 -20.86 3.46
N PHE A 152 0.05 -20.71 3.00
CA PHE A 152 -0.80 -21.83 2.60
C PHE A 152 -0.30 -22.49 1.31
N LEU A 153 0.15 -21.71 0.33
CA LEU A 153 0.73 -22.24 -0.92
C LEU A 153 2.03 -23.00 -0.63
N LEU A 154 2.89 -22.46 0.21
CA LEU A 154 4.10 -23.12 0.69
C LEU A 154 3.76 -24.39 1.49
N PHE A 155 2.77 -24.32 2.37
CA PHE A 155 2.30 -25.48 3.14
C PHE A 155 1.76 -26.59 2.23
N VAL A 156 0.92 -26.27 1.24
CA VAL A 156 0.38 -27.22 0.27
C VAL A 156 1.51 -27.81 -0.58
N SER A 157 2.44 -26.97 -1.04
CA SER A 157 3.58 -27.39 -1.85
C SER A 157 4.51 -28.36 -1.09
N THR A 158 4.91 -28.00 0.12
CA THR A 158 5.76 -28.85 0.98
C THR A 158 5.08 -30.17 1.33
N SER A 159 3.78 -30.13 1.66
CA SER A 159 3.00 -31.33 1.96
C SER A 159 2.93 -32.28 0.77
N LEU A 160 2.67 -31.76 -0.44
CA LEU A 160 2.66 -32.56 -1.67
C LEU A 160 4.03 -33.17 -1.96
N GLY A 161 5.11 -32.41 -1.77
CA GLY A 161 6.48 -32.89 -1.93
C GLY A 161 6.82 -34.06 -1.00
N LEU A 162 6.41 -33.97 0.27
CA LEU A 162 6.58 -35.05 1.24
C LEU A 162 5.79 -36.31 0.86
N VAL A 163 4.53 -36.15 0.44
CA VAL A 163 3.69 -37.29 0.00
C VAL A 163 4.29 -37.98 -1.22
N LEU A 164 4.79 -37.22 -2.20
CA LEU A 164 5.47 -37.76 -3.38
C LEU A 164 6.74 -38.53 -2.99
N PHE A 165 7.55 -37.99 -2.08
CA PHE A 165 8.75 -38.66 -1.60
C PHE A 165 8.41 -39.99 -0.91
N MET A 166 7.40 -39.99 -0.04
CA MET A 166 6.93 -41.21 0.64
C MET A 166 6.44 -42.27 -0.36
N LEU A 167 5.70 -41.86 -1.40
CA LEU A 167 5.25 -42.74 -2.49
C LEU A 167 6.42 -43.36 -3.25
N VAL A 168 7.43 -42.57 -3.60
CA VAL A 168 8.63 -43.06 -4.30
C VAL A 168 9.38 -44.08 -3.45
N VAL A 169 9.55 -43.82 -2.15
CA VAL A 169 10.19 -44.77 -1.22
C VAL A 169 9.39 -46.08 -1.12
N LEU A 170 8.06 -46.00 -0.97
CA LEU A 170 7.18 -47.17 -0.95
C LEU A 170 7.27 -48.00 -2.23
N LEU A 171 7.23 -47.35 -3.39
CA LEU A 171 7.36 -48.03 -4.69
C LEU A 171 8.73 -48.71 -4.83
N HIS A 172 9.80 -48.07 -4.36
CA HIS A 172 11.14 -48.65 -4.39
C HIS A 172 11.26 -49.87 -3.48
N GLN A 173 10.64 -49.85 -2.29
CA GLN A 173 10.61 -51.01 -1.40
C GLN A 173 9.81 -52.17 -2.00
N LEU A 174 8.60 -51.90 -2.48
CA LEU A 174 7.75 -52.92 -3.11
C LEU A 174 8.39 -53.54 -4.36
N ALA A 175 9.06 -52.73 -5.19
CA ALA A 175 9.80 -53.24 -6.34
C ALA A 175 11.00 -54.11 -5.93
N GLY A 176 11.73 -53.71 -4.89
CA GLY A 176 12.83 -54.50 -4.33
C GLY A 176 12.38 -55.87 -3.81
N ASP A 177 11.31 -55.89 -3.02
CA ASP A 177 10.73 -57.13 -2.48
C ASP A 177 10.17 -58.03 -3.58
N TYR A 178 9.54 -57.46 -4.61
CA TYR A 178 9.03 -58.20 -5.75
C TYR A 178 10.15 -58.88 -6.56
N ILE A 179 11.29 -58.21 -6.75
CA ILE A 179 12.44 -58.77 -7.46
C ILE A 179 13.09 -59.90 -6.65
N MET A 180 13.19 -59.76 -5.32
CA MET A 180 13.79 -60.78 -4.44
C MET A 180 12.93 -62.04 -4.29
N HIS A 181 11.60 -61.95 -4.47
CA HIS A 181 10.71 -63.11 -4.37
C HIS A 181 10.50 -63.87 -5.70
N ASN A 182 10.79 -63.25 -6.85
CA ASN A 182 10.63 -63.82 -8.20
C ASN A 182 11.97 -64.10 -8.93
N ALA A 183 13.11 -63.99 -8.24
CA ALA A 183 14.44 -64.41 -8.71
C ALA A 183 14.85 -65.75 -8.08
#